data_AF-A0AAD9TF19-F1
#
_entry.id   AF-A0AAD9TF19-F1
#
_cell.length_a   1.000
_cell.length_b   1.000
_cell.length_c   1.000
_cell.angle_alpha   90.00
_cell.angle_beta   90.00
_cell.angle_gamma   90.00
#
_symmetry.space_group_name_H-M   'P 1'
#
loop_
_entity.id
_entity.type
_entity.pdbx_description
1 polymer ?
#
loop_
_entity_poly.entity_id
_entity_poly.type
_entity_poly.pdbx_seq_one_letter_code
_entity_poly.pdbx_strand_id
1 'polypeptide(L)' 'MKLKSRKRMLWFVGDKVVYAVSQGLKVIACVGETLEQREYGSTVVVVAAQSEAIAGTLIGKKVIIFKLLGT' A
#
# COMPACT_ATOMS: atom_id res chain seq x y z
N MET A 1 -1.75 -23.11 -3.42
CA MET A 1 -0.82 -22.29 -4.25
C MET A 1 -1.41 -20.98 -4.80
N LYS A 2 -2.61 -20.50 -4.38
CA LYS A 2 -3.19 -19.21 -4.82
C LYS A 2 -2.94 -18.02 -3.85
N LEU A 3 -2.39 -18.26 -2.66
CA LEU A 3 -2.15 -17.24 -1.63
C LEU A 3 -0.83 -16.44 -1.81
N LYS A 4 0.17 -16.97 -2.54
CA LYS A 4 1.45 -16.27 -2.80
C LYS A 4 1.36 -15.21 -3.92
N SER A 5 0.37 -15.28 -4.82
CA SER A 5 0.25 -14.31 -5.92
C SER A 5 -0.41 -12.99 -5.52
N ARG A 6 -1.32 -12.95 -4.55
CA ARG A 6 -1.95 -11.69 -4.09
C ARG A 6 -1.06 -10.86 -3.15
N LYS A 7 -0.21 -11.51 -2.34
CA LYS A 7 0.82 -10.81 -1.54
C LYS A 7 1.97 -10.25 -2.39
N ARG A 8 2.04 -10.64 -3.67
CA ARG A 8 3.15 -10.30 -4.58
C ARG A 8 3.10 -8.87 -5.14
N MET A 9 2.06 -8.08 -4.88
CA MET A 9 2.04 -6.68 -5.31
C MET A 9 2.51 -5.74 -4.21
N LEU A 10 2.09 -5.97 -2.97
CA LEU A 10 2.39 -5.06 -1.86
C LEU A 10 3.86 -5.10 -1.40
N TRP A 11 4.50 -6.27 -1.41
CA TRP A 11 5.95 -6.36 -1.11
C TRP A 11 6.79 -5.53 -2.10
N PHE A 12 6.43 -5.54 -3.39
CA PHE A 12 7.14 -4.80 -4.42
C PHE A 12 6.99 -3.29 -4.26
N VAL A 13 5.84 -2.83 -3.77
CA VAL A 13 5.64 -1.41 -3.42
C VAL A 13 6.53 -1.04 -2.23
N GLY A 14 6.58 -1.87 -1.19
CA GLY A 14 7.45 -1.66 -0.03
C GLY A 14 8.93 -1.53 -0.41
N ASP A 15 9.44 -2.45 -1.23
CA ASP A 15 10.85 -2.44 -1.67
C ASP A 15 11.20 -1.16 -2.45
N LYS A 16 10.31 -0.71 -3.34
CA LYS A 16 10.48 0.56 -4.06
C LYS A 16 10.52 1.76 -3.12
N VAL A 17 9.69 1.76 -2.09
CA VAL A 17 9.65 2.84 -1.11
C VAL A 17 10.94 2.82 -0.29
N VAL A 18 11.41 1.65 0.16
CA VAL A 18 12.68 1.52 0.90
C VAL A 18 13.85 2.03 0.08
N TYR A 19 13.91 1.68 -1.21
CA TYR A 19 14.93 2.14 -2.15
C TYR A 19 14.84 3.65 -2.39
N ALA A 20 13.66 4.19 -2.73
CA ALA A 20 13.50 5.62 -2.95
C ALA A 20 13.89 6.45 -1.72
N VAL A 21 13.52 5.99 -0.51
CA VAL A 21 13.94 6.64 0.73
C VAL A 21 15.45 6.49 0.97
N SER A 22 16.08 5.37 0.58
CA SER A 22 17.55 5.24 0.68
C SER A 22 18.29 6.18 -0.27
N GLN A 23 17.66 6.58 -1.37
CA GLN A 23 18.14 7.61 -2.29
C GLN A 23 17.82 9.04 -1.82
N GLY A 24 17.26 9.22 -0.61
CA GLY A 24 16.92 10.55 -0.07
C GLY A 24 15.61 11.15 -0.59
N LEU A 25 14.79 10.38 -1.32
CA LEU A 25 13.50 10.85 -1.82
C LEU A 25 12.42 10.76 -0.75
N LYS A 26 11.52 11.75 -0.73
CA LYS A 26 10.27 11.68 0.03
C LYS A 26 9.24 10.93 -0.79
N VAL A 27 8.62 9.91 -0.21
CA VAL A 27 7.68 9.04 -0.92
C VAL A 27 6.25 9.30 -0.47
N ILE A 28 5.34 9.39 -1.45
CA ILE A 28 3.89 9.34 -1.26
C ILE A 28 3.43 8.03 -1.88
N ALA A 29 2.84 7.15 -1.06
CA ALA A 29 2.33 5.87 -1.53
C ALA A 29 0.81 5.94 -1.71
N CYS A 30 0.34 5.55 -2.90
CA CYS A 30 -1.09 5.52 -3.20
C CYS A 30 -1.71 4.20 -2.74
N VAL A 31 -2.85 4.30 -2.06
CA VAL A 31 -3.70 3.16 -1.68
C VAL A 31 -5.11 3.37 -2.21
N GLY A 32 -5.82 2.29 -2.49
CA GLY A 32 -7.14 2.35 -3.11
C GLY A 32 -7.82 0.99 -3.15
N GLU A 33 -9.14 1.00 -3.15
CA GLU A 33 -10.01 -0.15 -3.35
C GLU A 33 -10.57 -0.14 -4.78
N THR A 34 -11.13 -1.26 -5.21
CA THR A 34 -11.94 -1.32 -6.43
C THR A 34 -13.38 -0.87 -6.15
N LEU A 35 -14.13 -0.53 -7.20
CA LEU A 35 -15.53 -0.11 -7.06
C LEU A 35 -16.37 -1.17 -6.34
N GLU A 36 -16.17 -2.45 -6.66
CA GLU A 36 -16.91 -3.56 -6.05
C GLU A 36 -16.60 -3.70 -4.55
N GLN A 37 -15.35 -3.47 -4.16
CA GLN A 37 -14.95 -3.48 -2.75
C GLN A 37 -15.57 -2.31 -1.98
N ARG A 38 -15.77 -1.16 -2.64
CA ARG A 38 -16.46 0.00 -2.07
C ARG A 38 -17.96 -0.26 -1.90
N GLU A 39 -18.62 -0.78 -2.93
CA GLU A 39 -20.05 -1.12 -2.88
C GLU A 39 -20.35 -2.24 -1.87
N TYR A 40 -19.40 -3.17 -1.68
CA TYR A 40 -19.47 -4.20 -0.64
C TYR A 40 -19.05 -3.68 0.76
N GLY A 41 -18.74 -2.39 0.92
CA GLY A 41 -18.39 -1.79 2.22
C GLY A 41 -17.02 -2.23 2.80
N SER A 42 -16.13 -2.79 1.98
CA SER A 42 -14.81 -3.28 2.40
C SER A 42 -13.68 -2.25 2.32
N THR A 43 -13.99 -0.99 2.02
CA THR A 43 -13.01 0.10 1.85
C THR A 43 -11.98 0.16 2.99
N VAL A 44 -12.43 0.14 4.26
CA VAL A 44 -11.53 0.27 5.42
C VAL A 44 -10.56 -0.90 5.50
N VAL A 45 -11.07 -2.13 5.32
CA VAL A 45 -10.27 -3.36 5.40
C VAL A 45 -9.21 -3.40 4.30
N VAL A 46 -9.59 -3.02 3.07
CA VAL A 46 -8.67 -3.00 1.93
C VAL A 46 -7.57 -1.95 2.12
N VAL A 47 -7.94 -0.72 2.52
CA VAL A 47 -6.96 0.36 2.74
C VAL A 47 -6.04 0.07 3.92
N ALA A 48 -6.57 -0.47 5.01
CA ALA A 48 -5.78 -0.86 6.18
C ALA A 48 -4.74 -1.92 5.82
N ALA A 49 -5.16 -2.99 5.11
CA ALA A 49 -4.25 -4.05 4.70
C ALA A 49 -3.13 -3.56 3.76
N GLN A 50 -3.43 -2.63 2.85
CA GLN A 50 -2.41 -2.02 1.99
C GLN A 50 -1.44 -1.14 2.79
N SER A 51 -1.96 -0.35 3.73
CA SER A 51 -1.18 0.54 4.58
C SER A 51 -0.25 -0.24 5.51
N GLU A 52 -0.74 -1.33 6.13
CA GLU A 52 0.05 -2.23 6.98
C GLU A 52 1.17 -2.91 6.19
N ALA A 53 0.90 -3.34 4.96
CA ALA A 53 1.91 -3.97 4.13
C ALA A 53 3.04 -3.00 3.76
N ILE A 54 2.73 -1.72 3.54
CA ILE A 54 3.73 -0.67 3.32
C ILE A 54 4.48 -0.39 4.63
N ALA A 55 3.77 -0.17 5.74
CA ALA A 55 4.37 0.13 7.04
C ALA A 55 5.30 -0.99 7.54
N GLY A 56 4.94 -2.26 7.33
CA GLY A 56 5.75 -3.41 7.72
C GLY A 56 7.12 -3.48 7.02
N THR A 57 7.28 -2.80 5.88
CA THR A 57 8.57 -2.71 5.16
C THR A 57 9.41 -1.49 5.56
N LEU A 58 8.81 -0.52 6.27
CA LEU A 58 9.41 0.77 6.58
C LEU A 58 9.78 0.87 8.06
N ILE A 59 10.88 0.22 8.46
CA ILE A 59 11.38 0.34 9.84
C ILE A 59 11.94 1.77 10.04
N GLY A 60 11.23 2.61 10.81
CA GLY A 60 11.67 3.94 11.21
C GLY A 60 11.62 5.03 10.13
N LYS A 61 11.00 4.77 8.97
CA LYS A 61 10.90 5.74 7.85
C LYS A 61 9.49 6.33 7.78
N LYS A 62 9.40 7.65 7.53
CA LYS A 62 8.11 8.36 7.37
C LYS A 62 7.69 8.37 5.90
N VAL A 63 6.47 7.92 5.62
CA VAL A 63 5.85 7.92 4.29
C VAL A 63 4.41 8.42 4.41
N ILE A 64 3.97 9.22 3.44
CA ILE A 64 2.58 9.71 3.39
C ILE A 64 1.76 8.70 2.59
N ILE A 65 0.67 8.23 3.18
CA ILE A 65 -0.30 7.38 2.50
C ILE A 65 -1.40 8.27 1.93
N PHE A 66 -1.59 8.23 0.60
CA PHE A 66 -2.65 8.96 -0.07
C PHE A 66 -3.68 8.00 -0.64
N LYS A 67 -4.92 8.14 -0.17
CA LYS A 67 -6.07 7.44 -0.75
C LYS A 67 -6.50 8.21 -1.99
N LEU A 68 -6.40 7.58 -3.16
CA LEU A 68 -7.09 8.12 -4.34
C LEU A 68 -8.58 7.86 -4.14
N LEU A 69 -9.33 8.92 -3.80
CA LEU A 69 -10.78 8.89 -3.83
C LEU A 69 -11.22 8.92 -5.30
N GLY A 70 -11.25 7.74 -5.93
CA GLY A 70 -11.91 7.57 -7.22
C GLY A 70 -13.42 7.74 -7.05
N THR A 71 -14.03 8.59 -7.87
CA THR A 71 -15.49 8.71 -8.05
C THR A 71 -16.09 7.39 -8.45
#